data_AF-A0A3N1W273-F1
#
_entry.id   AF-A0A3N1W273-F1
#
_cell.length_a   1.000
_cell.length_b   1.000
_cell.length_c   1.000
_cell.angle_alpha   90.00
_cell.angle_beta   90.00
_cell.angle_gamma   90.00
#
_symmetry.space_group_name_H-M   'P 1'
#
loop_
_entity.id
_entity.type
_entity.pdbx_description
1 polymer ?
#
loop_
_entity_poly.entity_id
_entity_poly.type
_entity_poly.pdbx_seq_one_letter_code
_entity_poly.pdbx_strand_id
1 'polypeptide(L)' 'MSLTGFVLAVSQTLKEFEIELLKRKTNSGMQTYLTLHEDCEADWLPRCDA' A
#
# COMPACT_ATOMS: atom_id res chain seq x y z
N MET A 1 -3.79 -13.22 -6.97
CA MET A 1 -4.57 -12.67 -5.84
C MET A 1 -5.62 -11.72 -6.40
N SER A 2 -6.84 -11.69 -5.87
CA SER A 2 -7.86 -10.71 -6.30
C SER A 2 -7.69 -9.37 -5.58
N LEU A 3 -8.19 -8.28 -6.15
CA LEU A 3 -8.12 -6.96 -5.52
C LEU A 3 -8.81 -6.96 -4.13
N THR A 4 -9.96 -7.60 -4.01
CA THR A 4 -10.65 -7.77 -2.72
C THR A 4 -9.81 -8.56 -1.72
N GLY A 5 -9.19 -9.65 -2.14
CA GLY A 5 -8.32 -10.46 -1.27
C GLY A 5 -7.10 -9.67 -0.79
N PHE A 6 -6.49 -8.89 -1.69
CA PHE A 6 -5.38 -8.01 -1.35
C PHE A 6 -5.77 -6.95 -0.31
N VAL A 7 -6.92 -6.28 -0.50
CA VAL A 7 -7.39 -5.25 0.45
C VAL A 7 -7.65 -5.84 1.84
N LEU A 8 -8.20 -7.06 1.91
CA LEU A 8 -8.39 -7.77 3.18
C LEU A 8 -7.06 -8.08 3.85
N ALA A 9 -6.11 -8.62 3.09
CA ALA A 9 -4.77 -8.94 3.60
C ALA A 9 -4.04 -7.69 4.12
N VAL A 10 -4.00 -6.60 3.33
CA VAL A 10 -3.37 -5.34 3.73
C VAL A 10 -4.00 -4.77 5.00
N SER A 11 -5.33 -4.78 5.10
CA SER A 11 -6.02 -4.28 6.30
C SER A 11 -5.67 -5.08 7.55
N GLN A 12 -5.57 -6.40 7.42
CA GLN A 12 -5.18 -7.28 8.52
C GLN A 12 -3.72 -7.08 8.91
N THR A 13 -2.81 -7.06 7.93
CA THR A 13 -1.38 -6.87 8.17
C THR A 13 -1.11 -5.53 8.86
N LEU A 14 -1.69 -4.43 8.37
CA LEU A 14 -1.47 -3.12 9.00
C LEU A 14 -1.96 -3.07 10.46
N LYS A 15 -3.07 -3.76 10.76
CA LYS A 15 -3.58 -3.88 12.13
C LYS A 15 -2.60 -4.62 13.05
N GLU A 16 -1.88 -5.63 12.55
CA GLU A 16 -0.84 -6.34 13.30
C GLU A 16 0.34 -5.44 13.67
N PHE A 17 0.60 -4.41 12.86
CA PHE A 17 1.59 -3.35 13.13
C PHE A 17 1.00 -2.13 13.85
N GLU A 18 -0.24 -2.21 14.33
CA GLU A 18 -0.96 -1.10 14.98
C GLU A 18 -1.11 0.16 14.10
N ILE A 19 -1.11 -0.01 12.78
CA ILE A 19 -1.29 1.06 11.80
C ILE A 19 -2.74 1.07 11.33
N GLU A 20 -3.40 2.23 11.43
CA GLU A 20 -4.74 2.42 10.90
C GLU A 20 -4.71 2.64 9.38
N LEU A 21 -5.44 1.82 8.62
CA LEU A 21 -5.59 1.99 7.18
C LEU A 21 -6.60 3.12 6.86
N LEU A 22 -6.09 4.31 6.60
CA LEU A 22 -6.89 5.44 6.13
C LEU A 22 -7.12 5.36 4.62
N LYS A 23 -8.37 5.51 4.19
CA LYS A 23 -8.77 5.52 2.76
C LYS A 23 -9.74 6.66 2.44
N ARG A 24 -9.57 7.29 1.28
CA ARG A 24 -10.42 8.39 0.79
C ARG A 24 -10.79 8.17 -0.66
N LYS A 25 -12.06 8.41 -0.99
CA LYS A 25 -12.50 8.49 -2.39
C LYS A 25 -12.05 9.82 -3.01
N THR A 26 -11.45 9.76 -4.19
CA THR A 26 -11.00 10.89 -5.00
C THR A 26 -11.55 10.77 -6.42
N ASN A 27 -11.34 11.80 -7.24
CA ASN A 27 -11.72 11.76 -8.66
C ASN A 27 -10.93 10.70 -9.45
N SER A 28 -9.79 10.25 -8.92
CA SER A 28 -8.92 9.22 -9.52
C SER A 28 -9.13 7.83 -8.90
N GLY A 29 -10.14 7.65 -8.05
CA GLY A 29 -10.48 6.36 -7.46
C GLY A 29 -10.39 6.35 -5.93
N MET A 30 -9.88 5.26 -5.35
CA MET A 30 -9.64 5.14 -3.91
C MET A 30 -8.16 5.36 -3.64
N GLN A 31 -7.83 6.25 -2.70
CA GLN A 31 -6.46 6.53 -2.29
C GLN A 31 -6.28 6.20 -0.81
N THR A 32 -5.12 5.66 -0.46
CA THR A 32 -4.70 5.41 0.93
C THR A 32 -3.66 6.44 1.37
N TYR A 33 -3.49 6.59 2.68
CA TYR A 33 -2.39 7.37 3.26
C TYR A 33 -1.23 6.43 3.63
N LEU A 34 -0.73 5.68 2.65
CA LEU A 34 0.42 4.79 2.83
C LEU A 34 1.48 5.14 1.81
N THR A 35 2.72 5.14 2.27
CA THR A 35 3.92 5.33 1.44
C THR A 35 4.85 4.15 1.70
N LEU A 36 5.60 3.73 0.68
CA LEU A 36 6.61 2.69 0.86
C LEU A 36 7.74 3.22 1.75
N HIS A 37 8.38 2.31 2.48
CA HIS A 37 9.58 2.64 3.24
C HIS A 37 10.74 2.93 2.28
N GLU A 38 11.70 3.77 2.69
CA GLU A 38 12.84 4.17 1.86
C GLU A 38 13.70 2.99 1.41
N ASP A 39 13.80 1.95 2.24
CA ASP A 39 14.56 0.72 1.92
C ASP A 39 14.00 -0.02 0.69
N CYS A 40 12.73 0.19 0.34
CA CYS A 40 12.11 -0.50 -0.80
C CYS A 40 12.79 -0.15 -2.13
N GLU A 41 13.32 1.07 -2.27
CA GLU A 41 14.05 1.56 -3.46
C GLU A 41 15.33 0.75 -3.75
N ALA A 42 15.98 0.28 -2.68
CA ALA A 42 17.19 -0.52 -2.79
C ALA A 42 16.89 -2.02 -2.95
N ASP A 43 15.84 -2.50 -2.29
CA ASP A 43 15.58 -3.94 -2.18
C ASP A 43 14.88 -4.53 -3.41
N TRP A 44 13.77 -3.92 -3.86
CA TRP A 44 12.91 -4.56 -4.85
C TRP A 44 12.10 -3.61 -5.73
N LEU A 45 12.01 -2.32 -5.39
CA LEU A 45 11.25 -1.38 -6.22
C LEU A 45 11.97 -1.19 -7.57
N PRO A 46 11.31 -1.48 -8.71
CA PRO A 46 11.95 -1.33 -10.01
C PRO A 46 12.33 0.12 -10.28
N ARG A 47 13.59 0.35 -10.64
CA ARG A 47 14.05 1.67 -11.06
C ARG A 47 13.65 1.90 -12.51
N CYS A 48 13.03 3.04 -12.77
CA CYS A 48 12.81 3.52 -14.13
C CYS A 48 14.10 4.20 -14.62
N ASP A 49 15.13 3.39 -14.89
CA ASP A 49 16.33 3.86 -15.56
C ASP A 49 16.02 3.95 -17.07
N ALA A 50 16.21 5.14 -17.66
CA ALA A 50 16.02 5.39 -19.09
C ALA A 50 17.27 5.05 -19.91
#